data_AF-A0A1D3RPV9-F1
#
_entry.id   AF-A0A1D3RPV9-F1
#
_cell.length_a   1.000
_cell.length_b   1.000
_cell.length_c   1.000
_cell.angle_alpha   90.00
_cell.angle_beta   90.00
_cell.angle_gamma   90.00
#
_symmetry.space_group_name_H-M   'P 1'
#
loop_
_entity.id
_entity.type
_entity.pdbx_description
1 polymer ?
#
loop_
_entity_poly.entity_id
_entity_poly.type
_entity_poly.pdbx_seq_one_letter_code
_entity_poly.pdbx_strand_id
1 'polypeptide(L)' 'MPGIASIDAAAHPAKTKYLYFVSKGNGKSHFSNNLKAHNRAVKKYILR' A
#
# COMPACT_ATOMS: atom_id res chain seq x y z
N MET A 1 -15.16 13.05 -9.37
CA MET A 1 -15.34 13.20 -7.91
C MET A 1 -14.97 11.89 -7.23
N PRO A 2 -14.43 11.87 -5.99
CA PRO A 2 -14.12 10.62 -5.29
C PRO A 2 -15.39 9.80 -5.05
N GLY A 3 -15.27 8.47 -5.17
CA GLY A 3 -16.37 7.57 -4.84
C GLY A 3 -16.60 7.53 -3.33
N ILE A 4 -17.79 7.07 -2.90
CA ILE A 4 -18.16 7.02 -1.49
C ILE A 4 -17.17 6.20 -0.64
N ALA A 5 -16.65 5.11 -1.21
CA ALA A 5 -15.62 4.28 -0.57
C ALA A 5 -14.30 5.05 -0.32
N SER A 6 -13.93 5.99 -1.19
CA SER A 6 -12.74 6.82 -1.00
C SER A 6 -12.95 7.87 0.11
N ILE A 7 -14.17 8.42 0.21
CA ILE A 7 -14.52 9.38 1.26
C ILE A 7 -14.54 8.67 2.62
N ASP A 8 -15.17 7.50 2.70
CA ASP A 8 -15.22 6.71 3.93
C ASP A 8 -13.82 6.30 4.41
N ALA A 9 -12.95 5.82 3.52
CA ALA A 9 -11.57 5.46 3.89
C ALA A 9 -10.74 6.65 4.38
N ALA A 10 -11.02 7.87 3.89
CA ALA A 10 -10.37 9.08 4.34
C ALA A 10 -10.87 9.54 5.73
N ALA A 11 -12.19 9.41 5.98
CA ALA A 11 -12.79 9.74 7.27
C ALA A 11 -12.50 8.69 8.35
N HIS A 12 -12.43 7.41 7.95
CA HIS A 12 -12.26 6.25 8.82
C HIS A 12 -11.05 5.39 8.38
N PRO A 13 -9.82 5.89 8.53
CA PRO A 13 -8.64 5.16 8.11
C PRO A 13 -8.40 3.92 8.97
N ALA A 14 -7.86 2.87 8.36
CA ALA A 14 -7.41 1.69 9.10
C ALA A 14 -6.26 2.06 10.05
N LYS A 15 -6.39 1.70 11.34
CA LYS A 15 -5.33 1.89 12.34
C LYS A 15 -4.18 0.92 12.11
N THR A 16 -3.18 1.35 11.35
CA THR A 16 -2.01 0.54 11.01
C THR A 16 -0.72 1.35 11.14
N LYS A 17 0.42 0.66 11.21
CA LYS A 17 1.77 1.29 11.25
C LYS A 17 2.44 1.28 9.87
N TYR A 18 1.69 1.01 8.81
CA TYR A 18 2.23 0.93 7.46
C TYR A 18 2.62 2.33 6.99
N LEU A 19 3.85 2.47 6.53
CA LEU A 19 4.38 3.73 6.00
C LEU A 19 4.61 3.67 4.50
N TYR A 20 4.74 2.46 3.95
CA TYR A 20 5.04 2.22 2.55
C TYR A 20 4.08 1.20 1.98
N PHE A 21 3.75 1.35 0.70
CA PHE A 21 3.05 0.34 -0.07
C PHE A 21 3.67 0.18 -1.45
N VAL A 22 3.53 -1.00 -2.05
CA VAL A 22 3.93 -1.26 -3.44
C VAL A 22 2.86 -2.11 -4.12
N SER A 23 2.54 -1.82 -5.38
CA SER A 23 1.61 -2.63 -6.16
C SER A 23 2.25 -3.99 -6.49
N LYS A 24 1.51 -5.09 -6.29
CA LYS A 24 1.94 -6.44 -6.67
C LYS A 24 1.73 -6.75 -8.15
N GLY A 25 1.12 -5.83 -8.92
CA GLY A 25 0.81 -6.01 -10.34
C GLY A 25 -0.48 -6.81 -10.63
N ASN A 26 -1.11 -7.41 -9.62
CA ASN A 26 -2.35 -8.20 -9.74
C ASN A 26 -3.57 -7.51 -9.10
N GLY A 27 -3.56 -6.18 -9.05
CA GLY A 27 -4.60 -5.40 -8.36
C GLY A 27 -4.53 -5.41 -6.83
N LYS A 28 -3.53 -6.09 -6.23
CA LYS A 28 -3.29 -6.07 -4.79
C LYS A 28 -2.08 -5.20 -4.44
N SER A 29 -2.12 -4.57 -3.28
CA SER A 29 -0.99 -3.83 -2.70
C SER A 29 -0.29 -4.64 -1.62
N HIS A 30 1.01 -4.44 -1.46
CA HIS A 30 1.81 -4.94 -0.35
C HIS A 30 2.23 -3.77 0.54
N PHE A 31 1.87 -3.83 1.82
CA PHE A 31 2.17 -2.78 2.79
C PHE A 31 3.41 -3.12 3.63
N SER A 32 4.14 -2.10 4.09
CA SER A 32 5.39 -2.26 4.84
C SER A 32 5.58 -1.14 5.85
N ASN A 33 6.12 -1.49 7.01
CA ASN A 33 6.33 -0.56 8.13
C ASN A 33 7.69 0.15 8.09
N ASN A 34 8.63 -0.31 7.25
CA ASN A 34 9.95 0.28 7.14
C ASN A 34 10.51 0.19 5.71
N LEU A 35 11.47 1.05 5.40
CA LEU A 35 12.08 1.18 4.08
C LEU A 35 12.75 -0.13 3.61
N LYS A 36 13.43 -0.86 4.52
CA LYS A 36 14.10 -2.12 4.16
C LYS A 36 13.09 -3.17 3.67
N ALA A 37 11.93 -3.28 4.33
CA ALA A 37 10.84 -4.18 3.92
C ALA A 37 10.21 -3.72 2.60
N HIS A 38 10.01 -2.41 2.43
CA HIS A 38 9.51 -1.83 1.19
C HIS A 38 10.44 -2.15 0.01
N ASN A 39 11.74 -1.93 0.12
CA ASN A 39 12.71 -2.19 -0.96
C ASN A 39 12.76 -3.68 -1.36
N ARG A 40 12.62 -4.60 -0.39
CA ARG A 40 12.46 -6.03 -0.70
C ARG A 40 11.21 -6.30 -1.51
N ALA A 41 10.09 -5.67 -1.14
CA ALA A 41 8.84 -5.80 -1.87
C ALA A 41 8.93 -5.18 -3.27
N VAL A 42 9.56 -4.02 -3.43
CA VAL A 42 9.83 -3.39 -4.74
C VAL A 42 10.66 -4.32 -5.61
N LYS A 43 11.75 -4.89 -5.09
CA LYS A 43 12.57 -5.86 -5.83
C LYS A 43 11.76 -7.10 -6.25
N LYS A 44 10.86 -7.57 -5.38
CA LYS A 44 10.03 -8.76 -5.65
C LYS A 44 8.96 -8.52 -6.72
N TYR A 45 8.30 -7.36 -6.71
CA TYR A 45 7.11 -7.11 -7.52
C TYR A 45 7.35 -6.22 -8.75
N ILE A 46 8.40 -5.38 -8.76
CA ILE A 46 8.64 -4.39 -9.81
C ILE A 46 9.92 -4.70 -10.60
N LEU A 47 11.06 -4.87 -9.92
CA LEU A 47 12.38 -4.95 -10.55
C LEU A 47 12.76 -6.39 -10.98
N ARG A 48 11.85 -7.09 -11.65
CA ARG A 48 12.17 -8.41 -12.23
C ARG A 48 13.30 -8.32 -13.25
#